data_AF-A0A3S5CH55-F1
#
_entry.id   AF-A0A3S5CH55-F1
#
_cell.length_a   1.000
_cell.length_b   1.000
_cell.length_c   1.000
_cell.angle_alpha   90.00
_cell.angle_beta   90.00
_cell.angle_gamma   90.00
#
_symmetry.space_group_name_H-M   'P 1'
#
loop_
_entity.id
_entity.type
_entity.pdbx_description
1 polymer ?
#
loop_
_entity_poly.entity_id
_entity_poly.type
_entity_poly.pdbx_seq_one_letter_code
_entity_poly.pdbx_strand_id
1 'polypeptide(L)'
;MTEILIQSLYKKERYKRQQACRGLVGNFVGLLLCLTVLVITLYLELNQDHNSLLHYRLHSGEVMFIYLVTLGLTLVAFGFTLRLKFTVHFTPHSLDEKLLVVTYFVTVNYQISSIAMCLHYLSQVNLVASHQTLLQVGLVARLVELAQASLQTFFIQDAFYRCSQDEATKHKKPGRDFIAILLAVNFSLWMIKSFQV
;
A
#
# COMPACT_ATOMS: atom_id res chain seq x y z
N MET A 1 -42.68 -10.02 -23.83
CA MET A 1 -42.24 -9.84 -22.42
C MET A 1 -41.09 -10.78 -22.06
N THR A 2 -41.11 -12.03 -22.52
CA THR A 2 -40.07 -13.05 -22.33
C THR A 2 -38.71 -12.71 -22.93
N GLU A 3 -38.64 -12.17 -24.16
CA GLU A 3 -37.35 -11.82 -24.79
C GLU A 3 -36.58 -10.71 -24.06
N ILE A 4 -37.29 -9.70 -23.56
CA ILE A 4 -36.71 -8.59 -22.78
C ILE A 4 -36.11 -9.14 -21.47
N LEU A 5 -36.79 -10.12 -20.86
CA LEU A 5 -36.30 -10.75 -19.63
C LEU A 5 -35.02 -11.55 -19.90
N ILE A 6 -34.98 -12.31 -21.00
CA ILE A 6 -33.83 -13.13 -21.41
C ILE A 6 -32.62 -12.24 -21.75
N GLN A 7 -32.80 -11.15 -22.49
CA GLN A 7 -31.71 -10.20 -22.76
C GLN A 7 -31.18 -9.55 -21.47
N SER A 8 -32.06 -9.24 -20.51
CA SER A 8 -31.63 -8.67 -19.23
C SER A 8 -30.80 -9.68 -18.40
N LEU A 9 -31.20 -10.96 -18.40
CA LEU A 9 -30.50 -12.02 -17.69
C LEU A 9 -29.14 -12.32 -18.33
N TYR A 10 -29.08 -12.41 -19.67
CA TYR A 10 -27.85 -12.60 -20.40
C TYR A 10 -26.84 -11.46 -20.17
N LYS A 11 -27.32 -10.21 -20.19
CA LYS A 11 -26.50 -9.03 -19.88
C LYS A 11 -25.97 -9.10 -18.44
N LYS A 12 -26.81 -9.50 -17.47
CA LYS A 12 -26.43 -9.65 -16.05
C LYS A 12 -25.36 -10.74 -15.85
N GLU A 13 -25.45 -11.87 -16.53
CA GLU A 13 -24.43 -12.93 -16.47
C GLU A 13 -23.09 -12.50 -17.09
N ARG A 14 -23.12 -11.80 -18.24
CA ARG A 14 -21.92 -11.31 -18.90
C ARG A 14 -21.15 -10.31 -18.03
N TYR A 15 -21.86 -9.42 -17.33
CA TYR A 15 -21.26 -8.52 -16.34
C TYR A 15 -20.64 -9.27 -15.16
N LYS A 16 -21.33 -10.30 -14.62
CA LYS A 16 -20.78 -11.15 -13.55
C LYS A 16 -19.48 -11.84 -13.95
N ARG A 17 -19.41 -12.43 -15.15
CA ARG A 17 -18.19 -13.10 -15.65
C ARG A 17 -17.03 -12.15 -15.87
N GLN A 18 -17.28 -10.98 -16.50
CA GLN A 18 -16.23 -9.96 -16.69
C GLN A 18 -15.67 -9.47 -15.36
N GLN A 19 -16.51 -9.36 -14.34
CA GLN A 19 -16.06 -8.91 -13.03
C GLN A 19 -15.31 -9.98 -12.23
N ALA A 20 -15.73 -11.24 -12.33
CA ALA A 20 -14.96 -12.35 -11.77
C ALA A 20 -13.55 -12.38 -12.37
N CYS A 21 -13.43 -12.20 -13.69
CA CYS A 21 -12.13 -12.13 -14.37
C CYS A 21 -11.29 -10.93 -13.93
N ARG A 22 -11.88 -9.73 -13.78
CA ARG A 22 -11.12 -8.53 -13.33
C ARG A 22 -10.60 -8.66 -11.90
N GLY A 23 -11.44 -9.16 -10.99
CA GLY A 23 -11.01 -9.47 -9.61
C GLY A 23 -9.95 -10.55 -9.53
N LEU A 24 -10.07 -11.58 -10.37
CA LEU A 24 -9.07 -12.63 -10.47
C LEU A 24 -7.73 -12.05 -10.96
N VAL A 25 -7.74 -11.19 -11.98
CA VAL A 25 -6.53 -10.52 -12.49
C VAL A 25 -5.88 -9.64 -11.42
N GLY A 26 -6.64 -8.83 -10.70
CA GLY A 26 -6.10 -8.01 -9.60
C GLY A 26 -5.44 -8.85 -8.51
N ASN A 27 -6.08 -9.95 -8.12
CA ASN A 27 -5.53 -10.90 -7.15
C ASN A 27 -4.25 -11.58 -7.69
N PHE A 28 -4.22 -12.02 -8.94
CA PHE A 28 -3.03 -12.61 -9.54
C PHE A 28 -1.87 -11.62 -9.64
N VAL A 29 -2.14 -10.36 -10.03
CA VAL A 29 -1.12 -9.31 -10.10
C VAL A 29 -0.57 -9.01 -8.70
N GLY A 30 -1.44 -8.86 -7.70
CA GLY A 30 -1.01 -8.67 -6.32
C GLY A 30 -0.19 -9.85 -5.79
N LEU A 31 -0.61 -11.09 -6.07
CA LEU A 31 0.09 -12.29 -5.66
C LEU A 31 1.45 -12.44 -6.33
N LEU A 32 1.55 -12.18 -7.65
CA LEU A 32 2.82 -12.18 -8.36
C LEU A 32 3.77 -11.11 -7.80
N LEU A 33 3.26 -9.94 -7.46
CA LEU A 33 4.06 -8.88 -6.85
C LEU A 33 4.56 -9.30 -5.45
N CYS A 34 3.72 -9.87 -4.60
CA CYS A 34 4.13 -10.44 -3.32
C CYS A 34 5.24 -11.48 -3.47
N LEU A 35 5.05 -12.44 -4.38
CA LEU A 35 6.01 -13.51 -4.62
C LEU A 35 7.34 -12.96 -5.12
N THR A 36 7.31 -11.96 -6.01
CA THR A 36 8.51 -11.32 -6.54
C THR A 36 9.28 -10.62 -5.44
N VAL A 37 8.60 -9.80 -4.62
CA VAL A 37 9.22 -9.13 -3.47
C VAL A 37 9.80 -10.16 -2.50
N LEU A 38 9.05 -11.22 -2.17
CA LEU A 38 9.51 -12.27 -1.26
C LEU A 38 10.78 -12.98 -1.78
N VAL A 39 10.84 -13.28 -3.08
CA VAL A 39 12.03 -13.91 -3.68
C VAL A 39 13.23 -12.96 -3.65
N ILE A 40 13.04 -11.68 -3.97
CA ILE A 40 14.12 -10.68 -3.91
C ILE A 40 14.60 -10.53 -2.46
N THR A 41 13.66 -10.45 -1.52
CA THR A 41 13.93 -10.30 -0.09
C THR A 41 14.78 -11.46 0.44
N LEU A 42 14.39 -12.70 0.15
CA LEU A 42 15.13 -13.91 0.54
C LEU A 42 16.47 -14.02 -0.19
N TYR A 43 16.54 -13.64 -1.46
CA TYR A 43 17.77 -13.67 -2.23
C TYR A 43 18.82 -12.71 -1.65
N LEU A 44 18.42 -11.49 -1.28
CA LEU A 44 19.32 -10.50 -0.68
C LEU A 44 19.82 -10.93 0.69
N GLU A 45 18.97 -11.60 1.47
CA GLU A 45 19.34 -12.13 2.79
C GLU A 45 20.30 -13.33 2.68
N LEU A 46 20.04 -14.25 1.75
CA LEU A 46 20.88 -15.44 1.55
C LEU A 46 22.24 -15.11 0.93
N ASN A 47 22.33 -14.05 0.13
CA ASN A 47 23.58 -13.59 -0.49
C ASN A 47 24.15 -12.39 0.28
N GLN A 48 24.13 -12.45 1.61
CA GLN A 48 24.74 -11.44 2.48
C GLN A 48 26.27 -11.42 2.30
N ASP A 49 26.72 -10.84 1.20
CA ASP A 49 28.12 -10.62 0.88
C ASP A 49 28.63 -9.49 1.80
N HIS A 50 29.83 -9.63 2.34
CA HIS A 50 30.38 -8.80 3.44
C HIS A 50 30.53 -7.28 3.13
N ASN A 51 30.15 -6.84 1.92
CA ASN A 51 30.10 -5.45 1.51
C ASN A 51 28.82 -4.74 2.01
N SER A 52 28.83 -4.41 3.30
CA SER A 52 27.71 -3.77 4.02
C SER A 52 27.10 -2.53 3.34
N LEU A 53 27.91 -1.77 2.58
CA LEU A 53 27.47 -0.54 1.92
C LEU A 53 26.66 -0.79 0.64
N LEU A 54 27.03 -1.80 -0.16
CA LEU A 54 26.27 -2.15 -1.37
C LEU A 54 24.93 -2.77 -1.00
N HIS A 55 24.93 -3.65 0.00
CA HIS A 55 23.72 -4.28 0.52
C HIS A 55 22.72 -3.23 1.03
N TYR A 56 23.18 -2.27 1.85
CA TYR A 56 22.32 -1.19 2.31
C TYR A 56 21.72 -0.36 1.17
N ARG A 57 22.52 -0.03 0.14
CA ARG A 57 22.03 0.76 -1.00
C ARG A 57 20.95 0.04 -1.80
N LEU A 58 21.14 -1.25 -2.05
CA LEU A 58 20.17 -2.08 -2.75
C LEU A 58 18.87 -2.22 -1.94
N HIS A 59 19.00 -2.52 -0.65
CA HIS A 59 17.85 -2.61 0.26
C HIS A 59 17.07 -1.29 0.33
N SER A 60 17.77 -0.17 0.55
CA SER A 60 17.12 1.15 0.59
C SER A 60 16.41 1.50 -0.72
N GLY A 61 16.99 1.11 -1.87
CA GLY A 61 16.38 1.31 -3.18
C GLY A 61 15.12 0.47 -3.41
N GLU A 62 15.15 -0.82 -3.04
CA GLU A 62 14.00 -1.73 -3.13
C GLU A 62 12.82 -1.21 -2.30
N VAL A 63 13.09 -0.86 -1.04
CA VAL A 63 12.07 -0.37 -0.11
C VAL A 63 11.46 0.94 -0.61
N MET A 64 12.30 1.88 -1.08
CA MET A 64 11.82 3.15 -1.64
C MET A 64 10.94 2.94 -2.88
N PHE A 65 11.31 2.01 -3.76
CA PHE A 65 10.51 1.67 -4.94
C PHE A 65 9.12 1.16 -4.55
N ILE A 66 9.04 0.25 -3.58
CA ILE A 66 7.76 -0.29 -3.12
C ILE A 66 6.90 0.81 -2.48
N TYR A 67 7.48 1.72 -1.70
CA TYR A 67 6.72 2.85 -1.15
C TYR A 67 6.13 3.76 -2.24
N LEU A 68 6.89 4.07 -3.29
CA LEU A 68 6.40 4.88 -4.41
C LEU A 68 5.27 4.19 -5.18
N VAL A 69 5.40 2.88 -5.44
CA VAL A 69 4.33 2.09 -6.07
C VAL A 69 3.08 2.07 -5.19
N THR A 70 3.24 1.84 -3.88
CA THR A 70 2.14 1.83 -2.91
C THR A 70 1.43 3.18 -2.84
N LEU A 71 2.19 4.27 -2.85
CA LEU A 71 1.69 5.64 -2.87
C LEU A 71 0.85 5.89 -4.13
N GLY A 72 1.38 5.54 -5.31
CA GLY A 72 0.65 5.66 -6.58
C GLY A 72 -0.64 4.84 -6.60
N LEU A 73 -0.59 3.58 -6.15
CA LEU A 73 -1.77 2.72 -6.04
C LEU A 73 -2.81 3.28 -5.07
N THR A 74 -2.37 3.87 -3.95
CA THR A 74 -3.25 4.50 -2.97
C THR A 74 -3.96 5.71 -3.58
N LEU A 75 -3.26 6.56 -4.33
CA LEU A 75 -3.87 7.71 -5.01
C LEU A 75 -4.88 7.29 -6.08
N VAL A 76 -4.56 6.26 -6.87
CA VAL A 76 -5.49 5.70 -7.86
C VAL A 76 -6.72 5.12 -7.16
N ALA A 77 -6.53 4.34 -6.09
CA ALA A 77 -7.62 3.78 -5.30
C ALA A 77 -8.48 4.88 -4.66
N PHE A 78 -7.86 5.93 -4.12
CA PHE A 78 -8.55 7.10 -3.59
C PHE A 78 -9.42 7.76 -4.67
N GLY A 79 -8.89 7.97 -5.88
CA GLY A 79 -9.65 8.52 -7.01
C GLY A 79 -10.86 7.66 -7.44
N PHE A 80 -10.76 6.34 -7.33
CA PHE A 80 -11.89 5.43 -7.55
C PHE A 80 -12.90 5.49 -6.41
N THR A 81 -12.43 5.53 -5.15
CA THR A 81 -13.24 5.56 -3.94
C THR A 81 -14.01 6.86 -3.78
N LEU A 82 -13.46 7.99 -4.24
CA LEU A 82 -14.16 9.27 -4.31
C LEU A 82 -15.43 9.23 -5.18
N ARG A 83 -15.53 8.29 -6.13
CA ARG A 83 -16.74 8.12 -6.96
C ARG A 83 -17.87 7.39 -6.24
N LEU A 84 -17.63 6.83 -5.05
CA LEU A 84 -18.67 6.22 -4.24
C LEU A 84 -19.35 7.28 -3.36
N LYS A 85 -20.68 7.17 -3.24
CA LYS A 85 -21.48 8.05 -2.39
C LYS A 85 -21.14 7.81 -0.91
N PHE A 86 -21.04 8.91 -0.17
CA PHE A 86 -20.88 8.86 1.27
C PHE A 86 -22.11 8.22 1.91
N THR A 87 -21.91 7.25 2.80
CA THR A 87 -22.99 6.67 3.60
C THR A 87 -22.63 6.90 5.04
N VAL A 88 -23.42 7.70 5.74
CA VAL A 88 -23.28 7.84 7.19
C VAL A 88 -23.75 6.53 7.82
N HIS A 89 -22.82 5.59 7.99
CA HIS A 89 -23.11 4.36 8.71
C HIS A 89 -23.10 4.71 10.21
N PHE A 90 -24.29 4.78 10.83
CA PHE A 90 -24.46 4.90 12.28
C PHE A 90 -24.07 3.61 13.03
N THR A 91 -23.07 2.88 12.53
CA THR A 91 -22.51 1.72 13.25
C THR A 91 -21.65 2.25 14.40
N PRO A 92 -21.85 1.75 15.63
CA PRO A 92 -21.09 2.21 16.77
C PRO A 92 -19.60 1.89 16.58
N HIS A 93 -18.75 2.92 16.71
CA HIS A 93 -17.29 2.87 16.88
C HIS A 93 -16.63 1.51 16.56
N SER A 94 -16.30 1.27 15.31
CA SER A 94 -15.54 0.08 14.93
C SER A 94 -14.14 0.13 15.57
N LEU A 95 -13.76 -0.95 16.26
CA LEU A 95 -12.43 -1.11 16.85
C LEU A 95 -11.31 -0.88 15.81
N ASP A 96 -11.56 -1.23 14.55
CA ASP A 96 -10.64 -1.07 13.43
C ASP A 96 -10.23 0.39 13.19
N GLU A 97 -11.15 1.35 13.36
CA GLU A 97 -10.86 2.78 13.22
C GLU A 97 -9.89 3.25 14.31
N LYS A 98 -10.13 2.82 15.56
CA LYS A 98 -9.28 3.15 16.70
C LYS A 98 -7.90 2.51 16.54
N LEU A 99 -7.85 1.25 16.12
CA LEU A 99 -6.60 0.52 15.90
C LEU A 99 -5.76 1.18 14.80
N LEU A 100 -6.39 1.63 13.72
CA LEU A 100 -5.73 2.36 12.64
C LEU A 100 -5.09 3.66 13.15
N VAL A 101 -5.83 4.47 13.92
CA VAL A 101 -5.35 5.74 14.46
C VAL A 101 -4.19 5.53 15.45
N VAL A 102 -4.28 4.55 16.34
CA VAL A 102 -3.20 4.23 17.29
C VAL A 102 -1.94 3.76 16.55
N THR A 103 -2.10 2.89 15.55
CA THR A 103 -0.97 2.40 14.75
C THR A 103 -0.31 3.52 13.97
N TYR A 104 -1.11 4.42 13.37
CA TYR A 104 -0.61 5.60 12.69
C TYR A 104 0.16 6.53 13.63
N PHE A 105 -0.38 6.78 14.83
CA PHE A 105 0.30 7.59 15.84
C PHE A 105 1.69 7.03 16.18
N VAL A 106 1.81 5.73 16.46
CA VAL A 106 3.11 5.09 16.76
C VAL A 106 4.07 5.20 15.56
N THR A 107 3.57 4.95 14.36
CA THR A 107 4.35 5.01 13.12
C THR A 107 4.91 6.41 12.87
N VAL A 108 4.09 7.45 12.99
CA VAL A 108 4.53 8.85 12.80
C VAL A 108 5.60 9.23 13.82
N ASN A 109 5.42 8.87 15.10
CA ASN A 109 6.42 9.18 16.14
C ASN A 109 7.76 8.49 15.88
N TYR A 110 7.74 7.22 15.47
CA TYR A 110 8.94 6.48 15.09
C TYR A 110 9.66 7.15 13.90
N GLN A 111 8.91 7.57 12.89
CA GLN A 111 9.48 8.20 11.70
C GLN A 111 10.03 9.59 11.98
N ILE A 112 9.31 10.44 12.72
CA ILE A 112 9.80 11.77 13.12
C ILE A 112 11.10 11.64 13.93
N SER A 113 11.15 10.70 14.89
CA SER A 113 12.36 10.44 15.67
C SER A 113 13.52 9.99 14.78
N SER A 114 13.26 9.10 13.82
CA SER A 114 14.26 8.63 12.87
C SER A 114 14.78 9.74 11.94
N ILE A 115 13.87 10.61 11.47
CA ILE A 115 14.22 11.78 10.64
C ILE A 115 15.08 12.76 11.44
N ALA A 116 14.69 13.07 12.69
CA ALA A 116 15.45 13.94 13.56
C ALA A 116 16.86 13.39 13.81
N MET A 117 16.99 12.07 14.03
CA MET A 117 18.28 11.40 14.13
C MET A 117 19.11 11.54 12.85
N CYS A 118 18.53 11.28 11.68
CA CYS A 118 19.24 11.43 10.40
C CYS A 118 19.73 12.87 10.17
N LEU A 119 18.90 13.87 10.47
CA LEU A 119 19.25 15.29 10.36
C LEU A 119 20.38 15.67 11.33
N HIS A 120 20.34 15.15 12.57
CA HIS A 120 21.41 15.36 13.53
C HIS A 120 22.75 14.80 13.03
N TYR A 121 22.76 13.58 12.51
CA TYR A 121 23.98 13.00 11.94
C TYR A 121 24.48 13.80 10.74
N LEU A 122 23.62 14.18 9.80
CA LEU A 122 23.97 15.00 8.64
C LEU A 122 24.57 16.37 9.00
N SER A 123 24.24 16.91 10.18
CA SER A 123 24.80 18.18 10.67
C SER A 123 26.25 18.09 11.16
N GLN A 124 26.80 16.88 11.29
CA GLN A 124 28.18 16.68 11.77
C GLN A 124 29.21 16.96 10.66
N VAL A 125 30.17 17.83 10.97
CA VAL A 125 31.16 18.39 10.02
C VAL A 125 32.15 17.36 9.45
N ASN A 126 32.30 16.18 10.09
CA ASN A 126 33.33 15.19 9.75
C ASN A 126 32.78 13.94 9.04
N LEU A 127 31.64 14.03 8.36
CA LEU A 127 31.06 12.89 7.65
C LEU A 127 31.80 12.59 6.34
N VAL A 128 32.14 11.31 6.16
CA VAL A 128 32.66 10.80 4.88
C VAL A 128 31.57 10.95 3.80
N ALA A 129 31.94 11.45 2.61
CA ALA A 129 30.99 11.75 1.52
C ALA A 129 30.08 10.57 1.12
N SER A 130 30.59 9.33 1.20
CA SER A 130 29.81 8.12 0.93
C SER A 130 28.69 7.90 1.96
N HIS A 131 28.95 8.19 3.24
CA HIS A 131 27.98 8.09 4.33
C HIS A 131 26.97 9.24 4.29
N GLN A 132 27.41 10.44 3.91
CA GLN A 132 26.51 11.58 3.73
C GLN A 132 25.45 11.31 2.65
N THR A 133 25.88 10.76 1.50
CA THR A 133 24.95 10.37 0.42
C THR A 133 23.97 9.30 0.91
N LEU A 134 24.45 8.34 1.70
CA LEU A 134 23.64 7.27 2.27
C LEU A 134 22.54 7.80 3.20
N LEU A 135 22.92 8.71 4.10
CA LEU A 135 22.02 9.36 5.05
C LEU A 135 20.98 10.24 4.33
N GLN A 136 21.37 10.92 3.25
CA GLN A 136 20.44 11.70 2.42
C GLN A 136 19.41 10.80 1.74
N VAL A 137 19.83 9.69 1.14
CA VAL A 137 18.91 8.71 0.53
C VAL A 137 17.99 8.11 1.59
N GLY A 138 18.54 7.74 2.75
CA GLY A 138 17.75 7.24 3.88
C GLY A 138 16.71 8.27 4.36
N LEU A 139 17.09 9.54 4.48
CA LEU A 139 16.18 10.63 4.85
C LEU A 139 15.02 10.76 3.86
N VAL A 140 15.32 10.76 2.55
CA VAL A 140 14.29 10.81 1.50
C VAL A 140 13.38 9.60 1.60
N ALA A 141 13.91 8.39 1.79
CA ALA A 141 13.11 7.18 1.95
C ALA A 141 12.16 7.27 3.14
N ARG A 142 12.60 7.81 4.30
CA ARG A 142 11.72 8.00 5.47
C ARG A 142 10.63 9.04 5.24
N LEU A 143 10.92 10.12 4.49
CA LEU A 143 9.92 11.12 4.12
C LEU A 143 8.86 10.53 3.18
N VAL A 144 9.28 9.73 2.20
CA VAL A 144 8.38 9.02 1.28
C VAL A 144 7.52 8.01 2.05
N GLU A 145 8.12 7.26 2.96
CA GLU A 145 7.40 6.33 3.84
C GLU A 145 6.35 7.05 4.70
N LEU A 146 6.72 8.18 5.32
CA LEU A 146 5.79 8.98 6.12
C LEU A 146 4.61 9.47 5.28
N ALA A 147 4.87 10.01 4.08
CA ALA A 147 3.84 10.47 3.17
C ALA A 147 2.92 9.32 2.72
N GLN A 148 3.50 8.15 2.42
CA GLN A 148 2.76 6.95 2.03
C GLN A 148 1.86 6.46 3.17
N ALA A 149 2.39 6.37 4.39
CA ALA A 149 1.63 5.96 5.57
C ALA A 149 0.47 6.93 5.85
N SER A 150 0.71 8.25 5.83
CA SER A 150 -0.33 9.26 6.04
C SER A 150 -1.45 9.16 5.00
N LEU A 151 -1.11 9.15 3.70
CA LEU A 151 -2.11 9.12 2.63
C LEU A 151 -2.90 7.81 2.63
N GLN A 152 -2.25 6.68 2.92
CA GLN A 152 -2.94 5.39 2.99
C GLN A 152 -3.83 5.29 4.23
N THR A 153 -3.42 5.81 5.38
CA THR A 153 -4.28 5.92 6.57
C THR A 153 -5.51 6.78 6.28
N PHE A 154 -5.34 7.95 5.67
CA PHE A 154 -6.48 8.80 5.27
C PHE A 154 -7.40 8.09 4.28
N PHE A 155 -6.85 7.39 3.30
CA PHE A 155 -7.63 6.60 2.35
C PHE A 155 -8.46 5.51 3.05
N ILE A 156 -7.86 4.74 3.97
CA ILE A 156 -8.57 3.68 4.71
C ILE A 156 -9.67 4.29 5.59
N GLN A 157 -9.37 5.41 6.26
CA GLN A 157 -10.33 6.10 7.10
C GLN A 157 -11.51 6.64 6.29
N ASP A 158 -11.28 7.28 5.14
CA ASP A 158 -12.34 7.72 4.21
C ASP A 158 -13.13 6.52 3.65
N ALA A 159 -12.46 5.39 3.40
CA ALA A 159 -13.12 4.17 2.94
C ALA A 159 -14.08 3.57 3.98
N PHE A 160 -13.84 3.72 5.29
CA PHE A 160 -14.78 3.25 6.33
C PHE A 160 -16.15 3.94 6.26
N TYR A 161 -16.22 5.18 5.78
CA TYR A 161 -17.48 5.95 5.70
C TYR A 161 -18.14 5.90 4.31
N ARG A 162 -17.57 5.15 3.35
CA ARG A 162 -18.12 5.02 1.99
C ARG A 162 -18.65 3.61 1.77
N CYS A 163 -19.92 3.50 1.42
CA CYS A 163 -20.56 2.22 1.11
C CYS A 163 -21.18 2.23 -0.30
N SER A 164 -21.12 1.09 -0.98
CA SER A 164 -21.87 0.88 -2.22
C SER A 164 -23.36 0.67 -1.89
N GLN A 165 -24.16 1.73 -1.97
CA GLN A 165 -25.59 1.67 -1.64
C GLN A 165 -26.45 0.98 -2.72
N ASP A 166 -26.03 1.04 -3.98
CA ASP A 166 -26.84 0.61 -5.12
C ASP A 166 -26.60 -0.88 -5.45
N GLU A 167 -27.65 -1.71 -5.48
CA GLU A 167 -27.57 -3.18 -5.70
C GLU A 167 -26.90 -3.54 -7.06
N ALA A 168 -27.03 -2.68 -8.06
CA ALA A 168 -26.32 -2.79 -9.35
C ALA A 168 -24.82 -2.44 -9.24
N THR A 169 -24.47 -1.53 -8.33
CA THR A 169 -23.09 -1.07 -8.05
C THR A 169 -22.38 -1.97 -7.02
N LYS A 170 -23.12 -2.61 -6.09
CA LYS A 170 -22.68 -3.72 -5.22
C LYS A 170 -22.20 -4.90 -6.04
N HIS A 171 -22.86 -5.16 -7.17
CA HIS A 171 -22.36 -6.14 -8.10
C HIS A 171 -21.02 -5.65 -8.64
N LYS A 172 -20.92 -4.46 -9.26
CA LYS A 172 -19.73 -3.97 -9.99
C LYS A 172 -18.47 -3.65 -9.14
N LYS A 173 -18.57 -3.51 -7.80
CA LYS A 173 -17.48 -3.17 -6.82
C LYS A 173 -16.24 -2.49 -7.45
N PRO A 174 -16.40 -1.30 -8.06
CA PRO A 174 -15.27 -0.58 -8.65
C PRO A 174 -14.26 -0.26 -7.55
N GLY A 175 -13.02 -0.72 -7.68
CA GLY A 175 -11.96 -0.52 -6.68
C GLY A 175 -11.52 -1.79 -5.93
N ARG A 176 -12.27 -2.90 -5.97
CA ARG A 176 -11.90 -4.14 -5.27
C ARG A 176 -10.51 -4.65 -5.66
N ASP A 177 -10.20 -4.58 -6.95
CA ASP A 177 -8.94 -5.09 -7.49
C ASP A 177 -7.76 -4.27 -6.96
N PHE A 178 -7.92 -2.94 -6.84
CA PHE A 178 -6.90 -2.06 -6.25
C PHE A 178 -6.72 -2.30 -4.76
N ILE A 179 -7.81 -2.51 -4.01
CA ILE A 179 -7.75 -2.84 -2.58
C ILE A 179 -7.02 -4.17 -2.37
N ALA A 180 -7.28 -5.18 -3.22
CA ALA A 180 -6.58 -6.46 -3.15
C ALA A 180 -5.08 -6.33 -3.44
N ILE A 181 -4.70 -5.54 -4.45
CA ILE A 181 -3.30 -5.26 -4.75
C ILE A 181 -2.65 -4.46 -3.60
N LEU A 182 -3.32 -3.45 -3.05
CA LEU A 182 -2.83 -2.67 -1.91
C LEU A 182 -2.59 -3.55 -0.68
N LEU A 183 -3.47 -4.50 -0.40
CA LEU A 183 -3.31 -5.46 0.70
C LEU A 183 -2.09 -6.36 0.49
N ALA A 184 -1.91 -6.86 -0.74
CA ALA A 184 -0.74 -7.64 -1.13
C ALA A 184 0.57 -6.85 -0.96
N VAL A 185 0.62 -5.61 -1.45
CA VAL A 185 1.80 -4.76 -1.34
C VAL A 185 2.10 -4.40 0.13
N ASN A 186 1.09 -4.08 0.93
CA ASN A 186 1.28 -3.82 2.37
C ASN A 186 1.79 -5.05 3.13
N PHE A 187 1.30 -6.23 2.78
CA PHE A 187 1.81 -7.48 3.33
C PHE A 187 3.28 -7.70 2.96
N SER A 188 3.66 -7.37 1.72
CA SER A 188 5.05 -7.44 1.26
C SER A 188 5.98 -6.48 2.03
N LEU A 189 5.51 -5.24 2.27
CA LEU A 189 6.23 -4.28 3.11
C LEU A 189 6.42 -4.78 4.55
N TRP A 190 5.39 -5.41 5.13
CA TRP A 190 5.50 -6.02 6.45
C TRP A 190 6.52 -7.17 6.49
N MET A 191 6.54 -8.02 5.45
CA MET A 191 7.52 -9.09 5.31
C MET A 191 8.95 -8.54 5.28
N ILE A 192 9.24 -7.58 4.40
CA ILE A 192 10.56 -6.93 4.31
C ILE A 192 11.01 -6.43 5.68
N LYS A 193 10.16 -5.66 6.38
CA LYS A 193 10.50 -5.10 7.70
C LYS A 193 10.74 -6.15 8.79
N SER A 194 10.16 -7.33 8.63
CA SER A 194 10.25 -8.40 9.61
C SER A 194 11.46 -9.31 9.37
N PHE A 195 11.88 -9.47 8.11
CA PHE A 195 12.91 -10.42 7.71
C PHE A 195 14.23 -9.80 7.26
N GLN A 196 14.27 -8.52 6.85
CA GLN A 196 15.48 -7.81 6.45
C GLN A 196 15.88 -6.72 7.46
N VAL A 197 16.11 -7.13 8.71
CA VAL A 197 16.52 -6.23 9.79
C VAL A 197 18.03 -6.05 9.83
#